data_AF-A0A6G6YW06-F1
#
_entry.id   AF-A0A6G6YW06-F1
#
_cell.length_a   1.000
_cell.length_b   1.000
_cell.length_c   1.000
_cell.angle_alpha   90.00
_cell.angle_beta   90.00
_cell.angle_gamma   90.00
#
_symmetry.space_group_name_H-M   'P 1'
#
loop_
_entity.id
_entity.type
_entity.pdbx_description
1 polymer ?
#
loop_
_entity_poly.entity_id
_entity_poly.type
_entity_poly.pdbx_seq_one_letter_code
_entity_poly.pdbx_strand_id
1 'polypeptide(L)'
;MTTQSEAKHAPSGARFIDVLTEAVKTLSLLYAGTPDDLARASLDSYVAKITPDIGEAVGPDTAANILEAFAATVMGEKHRIERGCA
;
A
#
# COMPACT_ATOMS: atom_id res chain seq x y z
N MET A 1 -4.25 19.67 37.06
CA MET A 1 -3.70 18.46 36.41
C MET A 1 -4.81 17.78 35.64
N THR A 2 -4.80 17.88 34.32
CA THR A 2 -5.56 16.99 33.43
C THR A 2 -4.83 16.99 32.09
N THR A 3 -3.88 16.08 31.94
CA THR A 3 -3.27 15.80 30.64
C THR A 3 -4.33 15.10 29.81
N GLN A 4 -4.93 15.83 28.86
CA GLN A 4 -5.68 15.22 27.77
C GLN A 4 -4.69 14.34 27.00
N SER A 5 -4.83 13.02 27.17
CA SER A 5 -4.17 12.05 26.32
C SER A 5 -4.92 12.08 24.99
N GLU A 6 -4.38 12.81 24.01
CA GLU A 6 -4.76 12.67 22.62
C GLU A 6 -4.35 11.29 22.14
N ALA A 7 -5.16 10.28 22.43
CA ALA A 7 -5.12 9.02 21.71
C ALA A 7 -5.58 9.31 20.28
N LYS A 8 -4.64 9.70 19.41
CA LYS A 8 -4.78 9.66 17.95
C LYS A 8 -5.40 8.30 17.63
N HIS A 9 -6.68 8.27 17.27
CA HIS A 9 -7.37 7.03 16.94
C HIS A 9 -6.64 6.37 15.77
N ALA A 10 -5.83 5.34 16.06
CA ALA A 10 -5.32 4.45 15.05
C ALA A 10 -6.54 3.95 14.25
N PRO A 11 -6.48 3.98 12.90
CA PRO A 11 -7.57 3.46 12.09
C PRO A 11 -7.90 2.05 12.56
N SER A 12 -9.19 1.72 12.68
CA SER A 12 -9.59 0.34 12.94
C SER A 12 -8.96 -0.57 11.87
N GLY A 13 -8.60 -1.80 12.23
CA GLY A 13 -7.99 -2.74 11.28
C GLY A 13 -8.81 -2.89 9.98
N ALA A 14 -10.14 -2.80 10.08
CA ALA A 14 -11.04 -2.78 8.92
C ALA A 14 -10.79 -1.56 8.01
N ARG A 15 -10.72 -0.35 8.58
CA ARG A 15 -10.46 0.88 7.79
C ARG A 15 -9.08 0.84 7.13
N PHE A 16 -8.09 0.24 7.78
CA PHE A 16 -6.76 0.06 7.18
C PHE A 16 -6.81 -0.88 5.97
N ILE A 17 -7.50 -2.01 6.09
CA ILE A 17 -7.71 -2.96 4.99
C ILE A 17 -8.46 -2.30 3.82
N ASP A 18 -9.50 -1.52 4.10
CA ASP A 18 -10.26 -0.79 3.07
C ASP A 18 -9.36 0.18 2.29
N VAL A 19 -8.55 0.97 3.00
CA VAL A 19 -7.61 1.92 2.38
C VAL A 19 -6.57 1.19 1.52
N LEU A 20 -5.99 0.09 2.00
CA LEU A 20 -5.04 -0.71 1.22
C LEU A 20 -5.70 -1.30 -0.03
N THR A 21 -6.94 -1.79 0.10
CA THR A 21 -7.70 -2.36 -1.02
C THR A 21 -7.96 -1.32 -2.11
N GLU A 22 -8.38 -0.11 -1.73
CA GLU A 22 -8.60 0.98 -2.68
C GLU A 22 -7.28 1.49 -3.30
N ALA A 23 -6.19 1.52 -2.53
CA ALA A 23 -4.87 1.85 -3.05
C ALA A 23 -4.39 0.81 -4.07
N VAL A 24 -4.62 -0.49 -3.83
CA VAL A 24 -4.28 -1.55 -4.78
C VAL A 24 -5.01 -1.34 -6.11
N LYS A 25 -6.33 -1.14 -6.08
CA LYS A 25 -7.14 -0.91 -7.29
C LYS A 25 -6.67 0.33 -8.05
N THR A 26 -6.41 1.42 -7.33
CA THR A 26 -6.02 2.69 -7.93
C THR A 26 -4.66 2.59 -8.61
N LEU A 27 -3.67 2.02 -7.91
CA LEU A 27 -2.32 1.89 -8.44
C LEU A 27 -2.23 0.86 -9.56
N SER A 28 -2.95 -0.26 -9.48
CA SER A 28 -2.96 -1.26 -10.54
C SER A 28 -3.56 -0.72 -11.83
N LEU A 29 -4.63 0.09 -11.75
CA LEU A 29 -5.19 0.81 -12.88
C LEU A 29 -4.24 1.88 -13.42
N LEU A 30 -3.59 2.65 -12.54
CA LEU A 30 -2.62 3.66 -12.94
C LEU A 30 -1.44 3.05 -13.72
N TYR A 31 -0.98 1.88 -13.29
CA TYR A 31 0.16 1.21 -13.90
C TYR A 31 -0.22 0.35 -15.12
N ALA A 32 -1.49 0.05 -15.37
CA ALA A 32 -1.89 -0.72 -16.54
C ALA A 32 -1.39 -0.05 -17.84
N GLY A 33 -0.69 -0.82 -18.69
CA GLY A 33 -0.07 -0.32 -19.92
C GLY A 33 1.28 0.38 -19.71
N THR A 34 1.73 0.55 -18.47
CA THR A 34 3.09 1.00 -18.17
C THR A 34 4.06 -0.19 -18.20
N PRO A 35 5.27 -0.05 -18.77
CA PRO A 35 6.33 -1.05 -18.66
C PRO A 35 6.59 -1.47 -17.20
N ASP A 36 6.82 -2.76 -16.98
CA ASP A 36 6.91 -3.34 -15.63
C ASP A 36 8.05 -2.75 -14.79
N ASP A 37 9.17 -2.42 -15.42
CA ASP A 37 10.32 -1.77 -14.78
C ASP A 37 9.97 -0.36 -14.26
N LEU A 38 9.25 0.43 -15.06
CA LEU A 38 8.81 1.76 -14.67
C LEU A 38 7.71 1.72 -13.60
N ALA A 39 6.75 0.81 -13.73
CA ALA A 39 5.72 0.58 -12.72
C ALA A 39 6.32 0.15 -11.39
N ARG A 40 7.29 -0.77 -11.42
CA ARG A 40 8.01 -1.25 -10.24
C ARG A 40 8.81 -0.14 -9.57
N ALA A 41 9.59 0.64 -10.33
CA ALA A 41 10.38 1.74 -9.78
C ALA A 41 9.50 2.81 -9.09
N SER A 42 8.35 3.14 -9.69
CA SER A 42 7.37 4.06 -9.10
C SER A 42 6.75 3.48 -7.82
N LEU A 43 6.36 2.20 -7.85
CA LEU A 43 5.78 1.51 -6.71
C LEU A 43 6.76 1.37 -5.54
N ASP A 44 8.01 1.02 -5.81
CA ASP A 44 9.07 0.90 -4.80
C ASP A 44 9.35 2.25 -4.15
N SER A 45 9.35 3.34 -4.94
CA SER A 45 9.48 4.71 -4.42
C SER A 45 8.31 5.09 -3.51
N TYR A 46 7.09 4.72 -3.88
CA TYR A 46 5.91 4.93 -3.06
C TYR A 46 5.97 4.14 -1.75
N VAL A 47 6.32 2.84 -1.83
CA VAL A 47 6.49 1.96 -0.65
C VAL A 47 7.53 2.53 0.30
N ALA A 48 8.72 2.87 -0.20
CA ALA A 48 9.80 3.43 0.62
C ALA A 48 9.38 4.71 1.36
N LYS A 49 8.54 5.55 0.73
CA LYS A 49 8.02 6.77 1.35
C LYS A 49 7.08 6.47 2.52
N ILE A 50 6.25 5.43 2.43
CA ILE A 50 5.23 5.13 3.46
C ILE A 50 5.73 4.13 4.52
N THR A 51 6.84 3.43 4.28
CA THR A 51 7.42 2.46 5.22
C THR A 51 7.62 3.02 6.64
N PRO A 52 8.16 4.24 6.85
CA PRO A 52 8.34 4.76 8.21
C PRO A 52 7.01 4.92 8.97
N ASP A 53 5.99 5.49 8.32
CA ASP A 53 4.69 5.76 8.93
C ASP A 53 3.95 4.45 9.29
N ILE A 54 4.01 3.46 8.41
CA ILE A 54 3.42 2.14 8.68
C ILE A 54 4.23 1.41 9.75
N GLY A 55 5.55 1.50 9.72
CA GLY A 55 6.45 0.92 10.73
C GLY A 55 6.17 1.45 12.14
N GLU A 56 5.89 2.74 12.29
CA GLU A 56 5.48 3.34 13.57
C GLU A 56 4.16 2.75 14.10
N ALA A 57 3.23 2.42 13.20
CA ALA A 57 1.89 1.96 13.57
C ALA A 57 1.82 0.47 13.92
N VAL A 58 2.54 -0.39 13.18
CA VAL A 58 2.40 -1.86 13.30
C VAL A 58 3.70 -2.59 13.64
N GLY A 59 4.82 -1.88 13.74
CA GLY A 59 6.15 -2.44 13.91
C GLY A 59 6.85 -2.71 12.58
N PRO A 60 8.19 -2.61 12.52
CA PRO A 60 8.96 -2.64 11.27
C PRO A 60 8.82 -3.96 10.50
N ASP A 61 8.85 -5.11 11.19
CA ASP A 61 8.75 -6.42 10.55
C ASP A 61 7.36 -6.65 9.94
N THR A 62 6.31 -6.26 10.67
CA THR A 62 4.93 -6.35 10.19
C THR A 62 4.70 -5.38 9.03
N ALA A 63 5.25 -4.16 9.10
CA ALA A 63 5.19 -3.20 8.01
C ALA A 63 5.87 -3.72 6.75
N ALA A 64 7.06 -4.31 6.87
CA ALA A 64 7.77 -4.91 5.74
C ALA A 64 6.93 -5.99 5.05
N ASN A 65 6.36 -6.93 5.82
CA ASN A 65 5.52 -8.00 5.29
C ASN A 65 4.26 -7.46 4.60
N ILE A 66 3.58 -6.47 5.20
CA ILE A 66 2.37 -5.85 4.63
C ILE A 66 2.71 -5.13 3.33
N LEU A 67 3.80 -4.37 3.31
CA LEU A 67 4.17 -3.55 2.15
C LEU A 67 4.73 -4.38 1.00
N GLU A 68 5.43 -5.48 1.30
CA GLU A 68 5.82 -6.47 0.30
C GLU A 68 4.59 -7.12 -0.36
N ALA A 69 3.64 -7.60 0.46
CA ALA A 69 2.40 -8.19 -0.03
C ALA A 69 1.56 -7.18 -0.83
N PHE A 70 1.50 -5.93 -0.36
CA PHE A 70 0.85 -4.83 -1.08
C PHE A 70 1.49 -4.62 -2.46
N ALA A 71 2.81 -4.51 -2.55
CA ALA A 71 3.49 -4.28 -3.82
C ALA A 71 3.31 -5.46 -4.80
N ALA A 72 3.38 -6.69 -4.30
CA ALA A 72 3.11 -7.89 -5.09
C ALA A 72 1.66 -7.89 -5.62
N THR A 73 0.70 -7.49 -4.79
CA THR A 73 -0.73 -7.44 -5.15
C THR A 73 -0.99 -6.37 -6.22
N VAL A 74 -0.40 -5.17 -6.10
CA VAL A 74 -0.52 -4.11 -7.12
C VAL A 74 -0.05 -4.62 -8.50
N MET A 75 1.12 -5.25 -8.56
CA MET A 75 1.67 -5.76 -9.81
C MET A 75 0.85 -6.94 -10.37
N GLY A 76 0.44 -7.87 -9.50
CA GLY A 76 -0.42 -8.98 -9.91
C GLY A 76 -1.75 -8.49 -10.49
N GLU A 77 -2.33 -7.46 -9.90
CA GLU A 77 -3.58 -6.86 -10.37
C GLU A 77 -3.41 -6.06 -11.66
N LYS A 78 -2.30 -5.32 -11.82
CA LYS A 78 -1.91 -4.70 -13.09
C LYS A 78 -1.92 -5.73 -14.21
N HIS A 79 -1.19 -6.84 -14.03
CA HIS A 79 -1.11 -7.89 -15.06
C HIS A 79 -2.47 -8.55 -15.31
N ARG A 80 -3.32 -8.68 -14.28
CA ARG A 80 -4.69 -9.19 -14.44
C ARG A 80 -5.53 -8.26 -15.32
N ILE A 81 -5.44 -6.94 -15.11
CA ILE A 81 -6.12 -5.92 -15.91
C ILE A 81 -5.64 -5.99 -17.36
N GLU A 82 -4.32 -6.03 -17.58
CA GLU A 82 -3.72 -6.09 -18.92
C GLU A 82 -4.15 -7.34 -19.69
N ARG A 83 -4.25 -8.49 -19.02
CA ARG A 83 -4.77 -9.73 -19.65
C ARG A 83 -6.27 -9.69 -19.92
N GLY A 84 -7.04 -8.97 -19.12
CA GLY A 84 -8.50 -8.85 -19.30
C GLY A 84 -8.92 -7.81 -20.34
N CYS A 85 -7.99 -6.96 -20.79
CA CYS A 85 -8.19 -5.93 -21.81
C CYS A 85 -7.59 -6.31 -23.17
N ALA A 86 -7.02 -7.51 -23.28
CA ALA A 86 -6.44 -8.10 -24.49
C ALA A 86 -7.48 -8.88 -25.31
#